data_AF-A0A504MA17-F1
#
_entry.id   AF-A0A504MA17-F1
#
_cell.length_a   1.000
_cell.length_b   1.000
_cell.length_c   1.000
_cell.angle_alpha   90.00
_cell.angle_beta   90.00
_cell.angle_gamma   90.00
#
_symmetry.space_group_name_H-M   'P 1'
#
loop_
_entity.id
_entity.type
_entity.pdbx_description
1 polymer ?
#
loop_
_entity_poly.entity_id
_entity_poly.type
_entity_poly.pdbx_seq_one_letter_code
_entity_poly.pdbx_strand_id
1 'polypeptide(L)'
;MKSHVTAALCLALLGVTAAKADTATGSQAFSMSRVQQATGQYGQQIGSNVRSMNPLGFAGNGNIGYKNTGSGNIGAFNSGTGNVGAFNGNDNTSSTSGNGNIGALNGNGNTGQYNGNGNIGAGNGNFNGGSFNGNGNVGAFNGNGNGLGNHR
;
A
#
# COMPACT_ATOMS: atom_id res chain seq x y z
N MET A 1 -26.64 -73.59 -67.23
CA MET A 1 -25.83 -72.40 -67.56
C MET A 1 -25.56 -71.66 -66.26
N LYS A 2 -24.30 -71.23 -66.09
CA LYS A 2 -23.63 -70.97 -64.82
C LYS A 2 -24.22 -69.74 -64.11
N SER A 3 -24.57 -69.89 -62.84
CA SER A 3 -25.12 -68.83 -61.99
C SER A 3 -24.07 -67.75 -61.75
N HIS A 4 -24.49 -66.50 -61.95
CA HIS A 4 -23.71 -65.29 -61.72
C HIS A 4 -23.41 -65.13 -60.22
N VAL A 5 -22.18 -65.41 -59.81
CA VAL A 5 -21.68 -65.02 -58.47
C VAL A 5 -20.28 -64.45 -58.64
N THR A 6 -20.18 -63.27 -59.25
CA THR A 6 -18.87 -62.60 -59.41
C THR A 6 -18.94 -61.08 -59.22
N ALA A 7 -20.11 -60.50 -58.90
CA ALA A 7 -20.24 -59.04 -58.70
C ALA A 7 -20.51 -58.59 -57.25
N ALA A 8 -20.70 -59.52 -56.29
CA ALA A 8 -21.11 -59.16 -54.93
C ALA A 8 -20.00 -59.26 -53.86
N LEU A 9 -18.85 -59.88 -54.17
CA LEU A 9 -17.80 -60.09 -53.15
C LEU A 9 -16.76 -58.94 -53.10
N CYS A 10 -16.64 -58.12 -54.15
CA CYS A 10 -15.70 -57.00 -54.17
C CYS A 10 -16.18 -55.76 -53.39
N LEU A 11 -17.41 -55.74 -52.87
CA LEU A 11 -17.96 -54.57 -52.16
C LEU A 11 -18.04 -54.74 -50.63
N ALA A 12 -17.75 -55.92 -50.09
CA ALA A 12 -17.88 -56.19 -48.65
C ALA A 12 -16.59 -56.00 -47.83
N LEU A 13 -15.46 -55.65 -48.47
CA LEU A 13 -14.16 -55.44 -47.79
C LEU A 13 -13.71 -53.97 -47.71
N LEU A 14 -14.54 -53.00 -48.07
CA LEU A 14 -14.19 -51.56 -48.05
C LEU A 14 -14.88 -50.75 -46.95
N GLY A 15 -15.19 -51.40 -45.82
CA GLY A 15 -15.66 -50.75 -44.60
C GLY A 15 -14.54 -50.55 -43.59
N VAL A 16 -13.40 -49.98 -43.99
CA VAL A 16 -12.40 -49.51 -43.02
C VAL A 16 -13.01 -48.28 -42.35
N THR A 17 -13.65 -48.49 -41.21
CA THR A 17 -13.85 -47.41 -40.25
C THR A 17 -12.47 -46.98 -39.80
N ALA A 18 -11.93 -45.93 -40.42
CA ALA A 18 -10.93 -45.12 -39.79
C ALA A 18 -11.58 -44.59 -38.51
N ALA A 19 -11.34 -45.29 -37.40
CA ALA A 19 -11.47 -44.72 -36.08
C ALA A 19 -10.51 -43.53 -36.06
N LYS A 20 -11.03 -42.37 -36.46
CA LYS A 20 -10.47 -41.07 -36.18
C LYS A 20 -10.03 -41.12 -34.72
N ALA A 21 -8.73 -41.15 -34.50
CA ALA A 21 -8.15 -41.04 -33.17
C ALA A 21 -8.77 -39.79 -32.57
N ASP A 22 -9.68 -39.99 -31.63
CA ASP A 22 -10.34 -38.89 -30.95
C ASP A 22 -9.28 -38.25 -30.05
N THR A 23 -8.58 -37.27 -30.62
CA THR A 23 -7.65 -36.41 -29.90
C THR A 23 -8.35 -35.64 -28.78
N ALA A 24 -9.69 -35.73 -28.62
CA ALA A 24 -10.40 -35.19 -27.48
C ALA A 24 -10.07 -35.90 -26.15
N THR A 25 -9.47 -37.10 -26.15
CA THR A 25 -9.05 -37.75 -24.89
C THR A 25 -7.72 -37.19 -24.35
N GLY A 26 -6.92 -36.54 -25.20
CA GLY A 26 -5.61 -35.99 -24.84
C GLY A 26 -5.61 -34.48 -24.60
N SER A 27 -6.51 -33.76 -25.27
CA SER A 27 -6.85 -32.39 -24.88
C SER A 27 -7.92 -32.48 -23.80
N GLN A 28 -7.51 -32.91 -22.60
CA GLN A 28 -8.18 -32.46 -21.39
C GLN A 28 -8.46 -30.99 -21.64
N ALA A 29 -9.73 -30.63 -21.69
CA ALA A 29 -10.15 -29.27 -21.58
C ALA A 29 -9.65 -28.83 -20.21
N PHE A 30 -8.37 -28.42 -20.15
CA PHE A 30 -7.94 -27.31 -19.33
C PHE A 30 -8.84 -26.19 -19.78
N SER A 31 -10.03 -26.19 -19.18
CA SER A 31 -11.06 -25.22 -19.43
C SER A 31 -10.34 -23.91 -19.19
N MET A 32 -10.05 -23.17 -20.27
CA MET A 32 -9.37 -21.88 -20.13
C MET A 32 -10.12 -21.05 -19.08
N SER A 33 -11.43 -21.25 -18.94
CA SER A 33 -12.26 -20.74 -17.85
C SER A 33 -11.72 -21.01 -16.43
N ARG A 34 -11.30 -22.24 -16.08
CA ARG A 34 -10.81 -22.59 -14.74
C ARG A 34 -9.42 -22.02 -14.47
N VAL A 35 -8.51 -22.11 -15.44
CA VAL A 35 -7.16 -21.52 -15.32
C VAL A 35 -7.27 -20.00 -15.24
N GLN A 36 -8.07 -19.38 -16.10
CA GLN A 36 -8.27 -17.93 -16.16
C GLN A 36 -9.06 -17.40 -14.95
N GLN A 37 -9.99 -18.19 -14.38
CA GLN A 37 -10.61 -17.90 -13.08
C GLN A 37 -9.60 -17.96 -11.95
N ALA A 38 -8.79 -19.01 -11.88
CA ALA A 38 -7.77 -19.13 -10.83
C ALA A 38 -6.73 -18.00 -10.93
N THR A 39 -6.21 -17.74 -12.13
CA THR A 39 -5.29 -16.61 -12.38
C THR A 39 -5.95 -15.27 -12.07
N GLY A 40 -7.23 -15.10 -12.38
CA GLY A 40 -8.02 -13.93 -12.01
C GLY A 40 -8.16 -13.79 -10.50
N GLN A 41 -8.51 -14.84 -9.78
CA GLN A 41 -8.66 -14.83 -8.32
C GLN A 41 -7.34 -14.54 -7.61
N TYR A 42 -6.25 -15.20 -8.02
CA TYR A 42 -4.92 -14.92 -7.48
C TYR A 42 -4.45 -13.49 -7.84
N GLY A 43 -4.70 -13.02 -9.06
CA GLY A 43 -4.39 -11.63 -9.46
C GLY A 43 -5.19 -10.59 -8.69
N GLN A 44 -6.47 -10.86 -8.40
CA GLN A 44 -7.32 -10.00 -7.58
C GLN A 44 -6.89 -10.03 -6.11
N GLN A 45 -6.51 -11.18 -5.56
CA GLN A 45 -6.00 -11.31 -4.19
C GLN A 45 -4.63 -10.65 -4.02
N ILE A 46 -3.73 -10.80 -4.99
CA ILE A 46 -2.45 -10.08 -4.99
C ILE A 46 -2.71 -8.58 -5.12
N GLY A 47 -3.59 -8.15 -6.03
CA GLY A 47 -3.97 -6.75 -6.18
C GLY A 47 -4.66 -6.17 -4.94
N SER A 48 -5.54 -6.93 -4.28
CA SER A 48 -6.18 -6.50 -3.04
C SER A 48 -5.19 -6.46 -1.89
N ASN A 49 -4.28 -7.43 -1.78
CA ASN A 49 -3.22 -7.42 -0.78
C ASN A 49 -2.24 -6.28 -1.03
N VAL A 50 -1.87 -5.96 -2.27
CA VAL A 50 -0.99 -4.82 -2.61
C VAL A 50 -1.68 -3.46 -2.46
N ARG A 51 -3.02 -3.40 -2.52
CA ARG A 51 -3.79 -2.18 -2.21
C ARG A 51 -4.09 -2.05 -0.70
N SER A 52 -4.29 -3.16 -0.02
CA SER A 52 -4.59 -3.25 1.43
C SER A 52 -3.32 -3.11 2.26
N MET A 53 -2.22 -3.72 1.82
CA MET A 53 -0.87 -3.27 2.12
C MET A 53 -0.73 -1.95 1.40
N ASN A 54 -1.13 -0.84 2.02
CA ASN A 54 -0.76 0.50 1.56
C ASN A 54 0.55 0.88 2.26
N PRO A 55 1.73 0.34 1.87
CA PRO A 55 3.00 0.65 2.52
C PRO A 55 3.41 2.12 2.32
N LEU A 56 2.72 2.84 1.43
CA LEU A 56 3.05 4.20 1.03
C LEU A 56 1.99 5.23 1.41
N GLY A 57 0.91 4.86 2.12
CA GLY A 57 -0.02 5.83 2.72
C GLY A 57 -0.80 6.73 1.74
N PHE A 58 -0.96 6.37 0.46
CA PHE A 58 -1.60 7.23 -0.57
C PHE A 58 -3.14 7.31 -0.46
N ALA A 59 -3.71 7.48 0.73
CA ALA A 59 -5.12 7.78 0.90
C ALA A 59 -5.30 9.27 1.24
N GLY A 60 -5.82 10.03 0.28
CA GLY A 60 -6.50 11.33 0.45
C GLY A 60 -5.65 12.55 0.84
N ASN A 61 -4.66 12.40 1.72
CA ASN A 61 -4.06 13.54 2.42
C ASN A 61 -2.62 13.86 1.99
N GLY A 62 -2.09 13.21 0.96
CA GLY A 62 -0.72 13.43 0.47
C GLY A 62 0.39 12.88 1.37
N ASN A 63 0.06 12.00 2.33
CA ASN A 63 1.05 11.34 3.17
C ASN A 63 1.76 10.22 2.38
N ILE A 64 3.07 10.09 2.57
CA ILE A 64 3.92 9.06 1.98
C ILE A 64 4.57 8.25 3.10
N GLY A 65 4.29 6.95 3.17
CA GLY A 65 4.91 6.02 4.13
C GLY A 65 3.94 5.46 5.17
N TYR A 66 4.43 5.08 6.36
CA TYR A 66 3.72 4.22 7.30
C TYR A 66 3.10 4.99 8.49
N LYS A 67 1.80 4.81 8.71
CA LYS A 67 1.08 5.35 9.88
C LYS A 67 1.27 6.85 10.14
N ASN A 68 1.39 7.65 9.08
CA ASN A 68 1.30 9.09 9.21
C ASN A 68 -0.17 9.51 9.36
N THR A 69 -0.46 10.45 10.26
CA THR A 69 -1.74 11.14 10.39
C THR A 69 -1.60 12.58 9.89
N GLY A 70 -2.70 13.31 9.67
CA GLY A 70 -2.64 14.66 9.09
C GLY A 70 -2.39 14.66 7.58
N SER A 71 -1.55 15.56 7.05
CA SER A 71 -1.38 15.79 5.61
C SER A 71 0.07 16.08 5.17
N GLY A 72 0.45 15.63 3.98
CA GLY A 72 1.75 15.96 3.36
C GLY A 72 2.98 15.42 4.10
N ASN A 73 2.81 14.42 4.97
CA ASN A 73 3.91 13.86 5.77
C ASN A 73 4.64 12.74 5.03
N ILE A 74 5.96 12.73 5.07
CA ILE A 74 6.83 11.72 4.46
C ILE A 74 7.58 10.95 5.54
N GLY A 75 7.48 9.61 5.55
CA GLY A 75 8.18 8.74 6.48
C GLY A 75 7.22 7.95 7.36
N ALA A 76 7.45 7.89 8.68
CA ALA A 76 6.66 7.02 9.55
C ALA A 76 6.20 7.68 10.86
N PHE A 77 4.96 7.42 11.26
CA PHE A 77 4.43 7.88 12.55
C PHE A 77 4.51 9.39 12.78
N ASN A 78 4.44 10.19 11.71
CA ASN A 78 4.32 11.64 11.84
C ASN A 78 2.84 12.04 11.95
N SER A 79 2.57 13.07 12.72
CA SER A 79 1.27 13.75 12.77
C SER A 79 1.43 15.18 12.23
N GLY A 80 0.36 15.98 12.19
CA GLY A 80 0.41 17.35 11.69
C GLY A 80 0.61 17.43 10.17
N THR A 81 1.30 18.46 9.71
CA THR A 81 1.44 18.81 8.28
C THR A 81 2.90 18.94 7.86
N GLY A 82 3.25 18.34 6.71
CA GLY A 82 4.51 18.61 6.01
C GLY A 82 5.77 18.11 6.72
N ASN A 83 5.67 17.13 7.61
CA ASN A 83 6.79 16.56 8.34
C ASN A 83 7.52 15.48 7.51
N VAL A 84 8.84 15.44 7.60
CA VAL A 84 9.69 14.44 6.92
C VAL A 84 10.53 13.69 7.95
N GLY A 85 10.44 12.36 7.96
CA GLY A 85 11.19 11.48 8.86
C GLY A 85 10.26 10.69 9.77
N ALA A 86 10.52 10.66 11.09
CA ALA A 86 9.74 9.81 11.99
C ALA A 86 9.35 10.46 13.32
N PHE A 87 8.14 10.16 13.79
CA PHE A 87 7.66 10.60 15.10
C PHE A 87 7.70 12.13 15.30
N ASN A 88 7.42 12.90 14.25
CA ASN A 88 7.33 14.36 14.35
C ASN A 88 5.88 14.83 14.48
N GLY A 89 5.66 15.92 15.21
CA GLY A 89 4.35 16.58 15.30
C GLY A 89 3.28 15.83 16.10
N ASN A 90 3.67 14.85 16.91
CA ASN A 90 2.79 14.00 17.69
C ASN A 90 2.35 14.67 19.01
N ASP A 91 1.17 14.30 19.49
CA ASP A 91 0.65 14.71 20.81
C ASP A 91 0.57 16.22 21.05
N ASN A 92 0.41 17.01 19.98
CA ASN A 92 0.14 18.44 20.09
C ASN A 92 -1.35 18.71 20.29
N THR A 93 -1.69 19.65 21.17
CA THR A 93 -3.09 20.06 21.39
C THR A 93 -3.62 20.93 20.25
N SER A 94 -2.73 21.60 19.51
CA SER A 94 -3.06 22.50 18.42
C SER A 94 -2.54 21.96 17.08
N SER A 95 -3.39 22.02 16.05
CA SER A 95 -3.02 21.67 14.67
C SER A 95 -2.00 22.62 14.05
N THR A 96 -1.76 23.79 14.66
CA THR A 96 -0.75 24.75 14.18
C THR A 96 0.66 24.46 14.71
N SER A 97 0.81 23.46 15.60
CA SER A 97 2.07 23.06 16.21
C SER A 97 2.60 21.75 15.62
N GLY A 98 3.91 21.57 15.67
CA GLY A 98 4.57 20.35 15.24
C GLY A 98 4.60 20.11 13.72
N ASN A 99 4.54 21.16 12.91
CA ASN A 99 4.48 21.11 11.46
C ASN A 99 5.83 21.43 10.80
N GLY A 100 6.06 20.89 9.60
CA GLY A 100 7.22 21.23 8.76
C GLY A 100 8.58 20.81 9.33
N ASN A 101 8.62 19.79 10.18
CA ASN A 101 9.84 19.29 10.80
C ASN A 101 10.55 18.23 9.93
N ILE A 102 11.88 18.20 9.98
CA ILE A 102 12.71 17.22 9.28
C ILE A 102 13.55 16.45 10.30
N GLY A 103 13.51 15.12 10.24
CA GLY A 103 14.29 14.23 11.11
C GLY A 103 13.38 13.44 12.05
N ALA A 104 13.72 13.35 13.34
CA ALA A 104 13.00 12.52 14.28
C ALA A 104 12.61 13.22 15.59
N LEU A 105 11.45 12.86 16.14
CA LEU A 105 11.04 13.28 17.48
C LEU A 105 10.99 14.82 17.66
N ASN A 106 10.67 15.58 16.61
CA ASN A 106 10.60 17.03 16.69
C ASN A 106 9.15 17.52 16.82
N GLY A 107 8.97 18.59 17.58
CA GLY A 107 7.71 19.31 17.65
C GLY A 107 6.57 18.53 18.28
N ASN A 108 6.86 17.65 19.24
CA ASN A 108 5.90 16.78 19.92
C ASN A 108 5.43 17.36 21.26
N GLY A 109 4.22 16.99 21.69
CA GLY A 109 3.74 17.25 23.06
C GLY A 109 3.51 18.72 23.39
N ASN A 110 3.34 19.60 22.40
CA ASN A 110 3.13 21.03 22.62
C ASN A 110 1.66 21.31 22.97
N THR A 111 1.44 22.08 24.05
CA THR A 111 0.09 22.47 24.49
C THR A 111 -0.33 23.87 24.03
N GLY A 112 0.63 24.70 23.59
CA GLY A 112 0.37 26.00 22.96
C GLY A 112 0.22 25.94 21.42
N GLN A 113 0.01 27.10 20.81
CA GLN A 113 -0.15 27.25 19.35
C GLN A 113 1.17 27.62 18.67
N TYR A 114 1.35 27.18 17.43
CA TYR A 114 2.50 27.53 16.60
C TYR A 114 3.85 27.15 17.21
N ASN A 115 3.90 26.07 17.99
CA ASN A 115 5.13 25.59 18.62
C ASN A 115 5.76 24.45 17.85
N GLY A 116 7.07 24.26 18.03
CA GLY A 116 7.72 23.05 17.56
C GLY A 116 7.70 22.89 16.03
N ASN A 117 7.60 23.99 15.29
CA ASN A 117 7.51 24.02 13.84
C ASN A 117 8.88 24.24 13.19
N GLY A 118 9.08 23.66 12.00
CA GLY A 118 10.23 23.97 11.14
C GLY A 118 11.59 23.55 11.71
N ASN A 119 11.63 22.56 12.60
CA ASN A 119 12.87 22.07 13.19
C ASN A 119 13.54 21.00 12.33
N ILE A 120 14.87 20.95 12.35
CA ILE A 120 15.69 19.97 11.63
C ILE A 120 16.58 19.22 12.61
N GLY A 121 16.54 17.89 12.57
CA GLY A 121 17.39 17.00 13.36
C GLY A 121 16.57 16.14 14.33
N ALA A 122 16.96 16.06 15.60
CA ALA A 122 16.37 15.11 16.54
C ALA A 122 15.92 15.75 17.86
N GLY A 123 14.67 15.55 18.26
CA GLY A 123 14.25 15.93 19.61
C GLY A 123 14.13 17.44 19.85
N ASN A 124 13.89 18.25 18.81
CA ASN A 124 13.77 19.70 18.94
C ASN A 124 12.32 20.16 19.14
N GLY A 125 12.13 21.28 19.86
CA GLY A 125 10.85 21.98 19.88
C GLY A 125 9.71 21.24 20.57
N ASN A 126 10.01 20.35 21.52
CA ASN A 126 9.04 19.51 22.21
C ASN A 126 8.53 20.15 23.52
N PHE A 127 7.33 19.76 23.94
CA PHE A 127 6.76 20.06 25.27
C PHE A 127 6.60 21.56 25.60
N ASN A 128 6.28 22.40 24.63
CA ASN A 128 6.10 23.83 24.85
C ASN A 128 4.64 24.18 25.20
N GLY A 129 4.46 24.98 26.26
CA GLY A 129 3.15 25.41 26.78
C GLY A 129 2.69 26.82 26.37
N GLY A 130 3.63 27.72 26.04
CA GLY A 130 3.32 29.05 25.46
C GLY A 130 3.11 28.98 23.95
N SER A 131 2.80 30.09 23.26
CA SER A 131 2.74 30.10 21.80
C SER A 131 4.08 30.50 21.17
N PHE A 132 4.35 30.05 19.94
CA PHE A 132 5.54 30.41 19.15
C PHE A 132 6.90 29.97 19.73
N ASN A 133 6.92 28.94 20.57
CA ASN A 133 8.13 28.40 21.20
C ASN A 133 8.74 27.23 20.42
N GLY A 134 10.06 27.05 20.55
CA GLY A 134 10.74 25.85 20.06
C GLY A 134 10.70 25.67 18.53
N ASN A 135 10.71 26.77 17.77
CA ASN A 135 10.61 26.79 16.31
C ASN A 135 11.98 26.97 15.64
N GLY A 136 12.14 26.44 14.43
CA GLY A 136 13.27 26.75 13.55
C GLY A 136 14.64 26.27 14.04
N ASN A 137 14.69 25.30 14.95
CA ASN A 137 15.95 24.79 15.50
C ASN A 137 16.63 23.82 14.52
N VAL A 138 17.96 23.82 14.51
CA VAL A 138 18.78 22.84 13.79
C VAL A 138 19.66 22.09 14.78
N GLY A 139 19.73 20.77 14.68
CA GLY A 139 20.56 19.93 15.56
C GLY A 139 19.71 19.01 16.43
N ALA A 140 20.12 18.79 17.68
CA ALA A 140 19.39 17.91 18.57
C ALA A 140 19.05 18.58 19.91
N PHE A 141 17.88 18.25 20.45
CA PHE A 141 17.43 18.63 21.79
C PHE A 141 17.30 20.14 22.05
N ASN A 142 17.12 20.96 21.01
CA ASN A 142 16.98 22.41 21.15
C ASN A 142 15.53 22.85 21.37
N GLY A 143 15.33 23.94 22.12
CA GLY A 143 14.02 24.60 22.22
C GLY A 143 12.92 23.76 22.88
N ASN A 144 13.27 22.88 23.82
CA ASN A 144 12.34 22.01 24.54
C ASN A 144 11.84 22.62 25.85
N GLY A 145 10.57 22.39 26.22
CA GLY A 145 10.04 22.65 27.56
C GLY A 145 9.71 24.10 27.90
N ASN A 146 9.51 24.98 26.90
CA ASN A 146 9.26 26.39 27.16
C ASN A 146 7.78 26.66 27.48
N GLY A 147 7.50 27.30 28.63
CA GLY A 147 6.16 27.79 28.96
C GLY A 147 5.31 26.90 29.86
N LEU A 148 5.90 25.94 30.60
CA LEU A 148 5.24 25.19 31.68
C LEU A 148 5.03 26.05 32.95
N GLY A 149 4.65 27.32 32.78
CA GLY A 149 4.83 28.37 33.79
C GLY A 149 3.60 29.24 34.07
N ASN A 150 2.38 28.78 33.82
CA ASN A 150 1.19 29.44 34.36
C ASN A 150 0.48 28.51 35.36
N HIS A 151 0.99 28.53 36.60
CA HIS A 151 0.24 28.09 37.77
C HIS A 151 -1.03 28.95 37.90
N ARG A 152 -2.19 28.31 38.04
CA ARG A 152 -3.36 28.90 38.68
C ARG A 152 -3.55 28.26 40.04
#